data_AF-A0A4P8GQQ3-F1
#
_entry.id   AF-A0A4P8GQQ3-F1
#
_cell.length_a   1.000
_cell.length_b   1.000
_cell.length_c   1.000
_cell.angle_alpha   90.00
_cell.angle_beta   90.00
_cell.angle_gamma   90.00
#
_symmetry.space_group_name_H-M   'P 1'
#
loop_
_entity.id
_entity.type
_entity.pdbx_description
1 polymer ?
#
loop_
_entity_poly.entity_id
_entity_poly.type
_entity_poly.pdbx_seq_one_letter_code
_entity_poly.pdbx_strand_id
1 'polypeptide(L)'
;MIPASLVFALIAALLHAYIFTMESVTWTRPATWKRFGVASQADAETTRPMAYNQGFYNLFLAVGALTGIGAVLLGQPVVGWTLIFSGCGSMLLAATVLALTGRKYLRAAATQGTTPLLAVVLGLLALLPA
;
A
#
# COMPACT_ATOMS: atom_id res chain seq x y z
N MET A 1 -14.13 16.62 -1.68
CA MET A 1 -13.06 15.76 -2.23
C MET A 1 -12.05 15.35 -1.17
N ILE A 2 -11.61 16.27 -0.29
CA ILE A 2 -10.69 15.97 0.83
C ILE A 2 -11.16 14.79 1.70
N PRO A 3 -12.38 14.77 2.29
CA PRO A 3 -12.78 13.67 3.18
C PRO A 3 -12.73 12.30 2.50
N ALA A 4 -13.18 12.23 1.24
CA ALA A 4 -13.13 11.00 0.45
C ALA A 4 -11.68 10.55 0.19
N SER A 5 -10.78 11.46 -0.18
CA SER A 5 -9.35 11.16 -0.34
C SER A 5 -8.75 10.58 0.94
N LEU A 6 -9.02 11.19 2.11
CA LEU A 6 -8.52 10.71 3.40
C LEU A 6 -9.06 9.33 3.76
N VAL A 7 -10.34 9.04 3.49
CA VAL A 7 -10.92 7.70 3.69
C VAL A 7 -10.22 6.66 2.82
N PHE A 8 -9.98 6.94 1.54
CA PHE A 8 -9.27 6.01 0.68
C PHE A 8 -7.80 5.84 1.06
N ALA A 9 -7.13 6.91 1.52
CA ALA A 9 -5.77 6.83 2.06
C ALA A 9 -5.72 5.95 3.31
N LEU A 10 -6.70 6.06 4.20
CA LEU A 10 -6.83 5.22 5.38
C LEU A 10 -7.00 3.74 5.00
N ILE A 11 -7.91 3.44 4.07
CA ILE A 11 -8.14 2.06 3.60
C ILE A 11 -6.86 1.51 2.94
N ALA A 12 -6.16 2.31 2.15
CA ALA A 12 -4.88 1.93 1.54
C ALA A 12 -3.84 1.59 2.61
N ALA A 13 -3.68 2.43 3.63
CA ALA A 13 -2.74 2.17 4.72
C ALA A 13 -3.09 0.90 5.51
N LEU A 14 -4.36 0.69 5.85
CA LEU A 14 -4.81 -0.51 6.55
C LEU A 14 -4.58 -1.79 5.73
N LEU A 15 -4.83 -1.73 4.42
CA LEU A 15 -4.52 -2.84 3.52
C LEU A 15 -3.02 -3.17 3.50
N HIS A 16 -2.15 -2.15 3.46
CA HIS A 16 -0.70 -2.36 3.45
C HIS A 16 -0.16 -2.83 4.80
N ALA A 17 -0.77 -2.42 5.93
CA ALA A 17 -0.48 -3.00 7.24
C ALA A 17 -0.90 -4.49 7.32
N TYR A 18 -2.01 -4.86 6.68
CA TYR A 18 -2.40 -6.26 6.54
C TYR A 18 -1.44 -7.05 5.64
N ILE A 19 -0.96 -6.46 4.53
CA ILE A 19 0.07 -7.07 3.68
C ILE A 19 1.38 -7.26 4.46
N PHE A 20 1.82 -6.26 5.24
CA PHE A 20 2.94 -6.40 6.16
C PHE A 20 2.79 -7.62 7.09
N THR A 21 1.60 -7.81 7.67
CA THR A 21 1.36 -8.96 8.56
C THR A 21 1.57 -10.28 7.81
N MET A 22 1.10 -10.36 6.57
CA MET A 22 1.33 -11.52 5.71
C MET A 22 2.81 -11.73 5.38
N GLU A 23 3.52 -10.69 4.97
CA GLU A 23 4.90 -10.78 4.48
C GLU A 23 5.94 -10.94 5.61
N SER A 24 5.73 -10.33 6.77
CA SER A 24 6.72 -10.32 7.87
C SER A 24 6.38 -11.26 9.02
N VAL A 25 5.10 -11.55 9.27
CA VAL A 25 4.67 -12.36 10.43
C VAL A 25 4.21 -13.75 10.03
N THR A 26 3.36 -13.85 8.99
CA THR A 26 2.71 -15.11 8.65
C THR A 26 3.18 -15.74 7.34
N TRP A 27 4.31 -15.29 6.79
CA TRP A 27 4.79 -15.67 5.45
C TRP A 27 4.86 -17.18 5.23
N THR A 28 5.46 -17.91 6.18
CA THR A 28 5.67 -19.36 6.07
C THR A 28 4.41 -20.19 6.30
N ARG A 29 3.26 -19.57 6.59
CA ARG A 29 1.97 -20.28 6.68
C ARG A 29 1.44 -20.60 5.27
N PRO A 30 0.96 -21.83 5.01
CA PRO A 30 0.38 -22.20 3.71
C PRO A 30 -0.72 -21.29 3.19
N ALA A 31 -1.56 -20.73 4.07
CA ALA A 31 -2.59 -19.77 3.67
C ALA A 31 -2.01 -18.47 3.10
N THR A 32 -0.81 -18.07 3.56
CA THR A 32 -0.14 -16.84 3.12
C THR A 32 0.62 -17.07 1.83
N TRP A 33 1.61 -17.97 1.81
CA TRP A 33 2.49 -18.10 0.65
C TRP A 33 1.75 -18.55 -0.62
N LYS A 34 0.65 -19.30 -0.48
CA LYS A 34 -0.24 -19.63 -1.62
C LYS A 34 -0.90 -18.41 -2.22
N ARG A 35 -1.28 -17.42 -1.41
CA ARG A 35 -1.85 -16.14 -1.88
C ARG A 35 -0.84 -15.32 -2.68
N PHE A 36 0.44 -15.44 -2.34
CA PHE A 36 1.55 -14.81 -3.07
C PHE A 36 2.06 -15.64 -4.25
N GLY A 37 1.44 -16.80 -4.52
CA GLY A 37 1.80 -17.65 -5.66
C GLY A 37 3.15 -18.35 -5.52
N VAL A 38 3.64 -18.53 -4.28
CA VAL A 38 4.82 -19.34 -3.99
C VAL A 38 4.47 -20.82 -4.20
N ALA A 39 5.37 -21.62 -4.76
CA ALA A 39 5.06 -22.97 -5.22
C ALA A 39 5.05 -24.02 -4.10
N SER A 40 5.91 -23.85 -3.08
CA SER A 40 6.09 -24.85 -2.02
C SER A 40 6.44 -24.23 -0.66
N GLN A 41 6.36 -25.05 0.40
CA GLN A 41 6.84 -24.67 1.72
C GLN A 41 8.35 -24.36 1.71
N ALA A 42 9.14 -25.14 0.96
CA ALA A 42 10.58 -24.94 0.88
C ALA A 42 10.94 -23.59 0.23
N ASP A 43 10.20 -23.20 -0.81
CA ASP A 43 10.36 -21.88 -1.42
C ASP A 43 9.97 -20.77 -0.45
N ALA A 44 8.88 -20.95 0.31
CA ALA A 44 8.44 -19.98 1.31
C ALA A 44 9.48 -19.78 2.42
N GLU A 45 10.12 -20.84 2.93
CA GLU A 45 11.23 -20.72 3.87
C GLU A 45 12.43 -20.00 3.25
N THR A 46 12.76 -20.33 1.99
CA THR A 46 13.89 -19.73 1.27
C THR A 46 13.69 -18.23 1.03
N THR A 47 12.48 -17.79 0.69
CA THR A 47 12.18 -16.37 0.42
C THR A 47 11.76 -15.59 1.66
N ARG A 48 11.70 -16.22 2.85
CA ARG A 48 11.25 -15.58 4.09
C ARG A 48 12.00 -14.28 4.42
N PRO A 49 13.34 -14.19 4.31
CA PRO A 49 14.04 -12.94 4.61
C PRO A 49 13.68 -11.80 3.64
N MET A 50 13.48 -12.13 2.36
CA MET A 50 13.05 -11.16 1.35
C MET A 50 11.64 -10.65 1.63
N ALA A 51 10.70 -11.56 1.91
CA ALA A 51 9.33 -11.20 2.26
C ALA A 51 9.29 -10.36 3.55
N TYR A 52 10.09 -10.72 4.55
CA TYR A 52 10.18 -9.97 5.79
C TYR A 52 10.54 -8.50 5.54
N ASN A 53 11.58 -8.24 4.74
CA ASN A 53 11.99 -6.88 4.40
C ASN A 53 10.92 -6.14 3.60
N GLN A 54 10.28 -6.83 2.64
CA GLN A 54 9.19 -6.26 1.83
C GLN A 54 8.00 -5.82 2.68
N GLY A 55 7.63 -6.62 3.68
CA GLY A 55 6.58 -6.26 4.61
C GLY A 55 6.89 -4.97 5.37
N PHE A 56 8.15 -4.75 5.79
CA PHE A 56 8.52 -3.51 6.47
C PHE A 56 8.46 -2.28 5.55
N TYR A 57 8.81 -2.40 4.27
CA TYR A 57 8.55 -1.34 3.31
C TYR A 57 7.05 -1.00 3.24
N ASN A 58 6.18 -2.02 3.15
CA ASN A 58 4.73 -1.82 3.16
C ASN A 58 4.23 -1.15 4.44
N LEU A 59 4.77 -1.55 5.60
CA LEU A 59 4.45 -0.94 6.88
C LEU A 59 4.83 0.54 6.93
N PHE A 60 6.04 0.90 6.47
CA PHE A 60 6.49 2.30 6.51
C PHE A 60 5.71 3.19 5.54
N LEU A 61 5.30 2.67 4.38
CA LEU A 61 4.37 3.38 3.49
C LEU A 61 3.01 3.61 4.17
N ALA A 62 2.48 2.61 4.88
CA ALA A 62 1.24 2.75 5.64
C ALA A 62 1.35 3.78 6.77
N VAL A 63 2.44 3.73 7.55
CA VAL A 63 2.73 4.71 8.62
C VAL A 63 2.81 6.12 8.04
N GLY A 64 3.56 6.32 6.94
CA GLY A 64 3.64 7.62 6.27
C GLY A 64 2.26 8.16 5.87
N ALA A 65 1.42 7.33 5.25
CA ALA A 65 0.07 7.75 4.88
C ALA A 65 -0.81 8.09 6.11
N LEU A 66 -0.75 7.30 7.19
CA LEU A 66 -1.50 7.56 8.42
C LEU A 66 -1.04 8.84 9.12
N THR A 67 0.27 9.06 9.21
CA THR A 67 0.85 10.32 9.73
C THR A 67 0.42 11.51 8.88
N GLY A 68 0.39 11.34 7.55
CA GLY A 68 -0.09 12.36 6.62
C GLY A 68 -1.56 12.72 6.86
N ILE A 69 -2.44 11.72 7.03
CA ILE A 69 -3.85 11.93 7.40
C ILE A 69 -3.95 12.73 8.71
N GLY A 70 -3.20 12.32 9.74
CA GLY A 70 -3.16 13.03 11.02
C GLY A 70 -2.75 14.49 10.87
N ALA A 71 -1.70 14.76 10.08
CA ALA A 71 -1.23 16.12 9.82
C ALA A 71 -2.26 16.98 9.08
N VAL A 72 -3.00 16.43 8.09
CA VAL A 72 -4.12 17.16 7.46
C VAL A 72 -5.18 17.53 8.50
N LEU A 73 -5.59 16.58 9.35
CA LEU A 73 -6.62 16.80 10.37
C LEU A 73 -6.20 17.79 11.46
N LEU A 74 -4.90 17.91 11.74
CA LEU A 74 -4.32 18.85 12.69
C LEU A 74 -4.00 20.24 12.10
N GLY A 75 -4.45 20.52 10.87
CA GLY A 75 -4.24 21.82 10.23
C GLY A 75 -2.82 22.03 9.70
N GLN A 76 -2.07 20.96 9.41
CA GLN A 76 -0.74 20.97 8.79
C GLN A 76 -0.80 20.42 7.36
N PRO A 77 -1.53 21.06 6.42
CA PRO A 77 -1.89 20.47 5.13
C PRO A 77 -0.68 20.19 4.23
N VAL A 78 0.35 21.04 4.23
CA VAL A 78 1.55 20.82 3.40
C VAL A 78 2.26 19.53 3.79
N VAL A 79 2.48 19.33 5.10
CA VAL A 79 3.07 18.09 5.64
C VAL A 79 2.16 16.90 5.35
N GLY A 80 0.86 17.06 5.61
CA GLY A 80 -0.11 15.98 5.45
C GLY A 80 -0.22 15.46 4.03
N TRP A 81 -0.41 16.35 3.06
CA TRP A 81 -0.51 15.98 1.65
C TRP A 81 0.81 15.45 1.08
N THR A 82 1.96 16.00 1.49
CA THR A 82 3.27 15.47 1.09
C THR A 82 3.41 14.00 1.50
N LEU A 83 3.05 13.67 2.75
CA LEU A 83 3.12 12.30 3.27
C LEU A 83 2.09 11.38 2.62
N ILE A 84 0.84 11.84 2.42
CA ILE A 84 -0.20 11.05 1.74
C ILE A 84 0.22 10.74 0.30
N PHE A 85 0.67 11.72 -0.47
CA PHE A 85 1.10 11.48 -1.85
C PHE A 85 2.37 10.64 -1.92
N SER A 86 3.31 10.81 -0.99
CA SER A 86 4.51 9.95 -0.94
C SER A 86 4.14 8.50 -0.63
N GLY A 87 3.29 8.27 0.38
CA GLY A 87 2.84 6.93 0.78
C GLY A 87 1.94 6.27 -0.27
N CYS A 88 0.77 6.85 -0.53
CA CYS A 88 -0.21 6.30 -1.47
C CYS A 88 0.31 6.32 -2.92
N GLY A 89 1.06 7.35 -3.31
CA GLY A 89 1.70 7.39 -4.64
C GLY A 89 2.69 6.25 -4.82
N SER A 90 3.53 5.95 -3.83
CA SER A 90 4.45 4.81 -3.89
C SER A 90 3.71 3.48 -3.96
N MET A 91 2.64 3.29 -3.19
CA MET A 91 1.79 2.10 -3.26
C MET A 91 1.19 1.92 -4.67
N LEU A 92 0.68 3.01 -5.27
CA LEU A 92 0.13 3.01 -6.62
C LEU A 92 1.20 2.68 -7.68
N LEU A 93 2.38 3.29 -7.58
CA LEU A 93 3.49 3.03 -8.51
C LEU A 93 3.96 1.58 -8.39
N ALA A 94 4.10 1.04 -7.19
CA ALA A 94 4.42 -0.37 -6.96
C ALA A 94 3.34 -1.31 -7.54
N ALA A 95 2.05 -0.97 -7.37
CA ALA A 95 0.96 -1.71 -7.99
C ALA A 95 1.02 -1.68 -9.52
N THR A 96 1.41 -0.55 -10.09
CA THR A 96 1.61 -0.39 -11.54
C THR A 96 2.76 -1.27 -12.03
N VAL A 97 3.91 -1.23 -11.35
CA VAL A 97 5.03 -2.14 -11.65
C VAL A 97 4.58 -3.60 -11.60
N LEU A 98 3.83 -3.99 -10.56
CA LEU A 98 3.30 -5.35 -10.45
C LEU A 98 2.37 -5.73 -11.61
N ALA A 99 1.50 -4.82 -12.04
CA ALA A 99 0.61 -5.05 -13.19
C ALA A 99 1.39 -5.29 -14.49
N LEU A 100 2.48 -4.55 -14.68
CA LEU A 100 3.36 -4.66 -15.85
C LEU A 100 4.16 -5.97 -15.87
N THR A 101 4.41 -6.60 -14.72
CA THR A 101 5.13 -7.88 -14.63
C THR A 101 4.36 -9.04 -15.29
N GLY A 102 3.04 -8.94 -15.47
CA GLY A 102 2.29 -9.88 -16.30
C GLY A 102 0.84 -10.11 -15.87
N ARG A 103 0.05 -10.72 -16.77
CA ARG A 103 -1.41 -10.89 -16.63
C ARG A 103 -1.83 -11.59 -15.34
N LYS A 104 -1.03 -12.55 -14.85
CA LYS A 104 -1.31 -13.29 -13.61
C LYS A 104 -1.32 -12.41 -12.36
N TYR A 105 -0.71 -11.22 -12.41
CA TYR A 105 -0.60 -10.30 -11.28
C TYR A 105 -1.66 -9.19 -11.29
N LEU A 106 -2.46 -9.04 -12.35
CA LEU A 106 -3.42 -7.93 -12.49
C LEU A 106 -4.42 -7.85 -11.33
N ARG A 107 -4.89 -9.00 -10.83
CA ARG A 107 -5.80 -9.02 -9.67
C ARG A 107 -5.12 -8.52 -8.39
N ALA A 108 -3.87 -8.92 -8.15
CA ALA A 108 -3.11 -8.48 -6.99
C ALA A 108 -2.82 -6.98 -7.10
N ALA A 109 -2.37 -6.52 -8.27
CA ALA A 109 -2.16 -5.11 -8.57
C ALA A 109 -3.42 -4.26 -8.37
N ALA A 110 -4.58 -4.70 -8.87
CA ALA A 110 -5.84 -4.01 -8.66
C ALA A 110 -6.21 -3.94 -7.18
N THR A 111 -6.02 -5.03 -6.43
CA THR A 111 -6.33 -5.10 -4.99
C THR A 111 -5.52 -4.07 -4.20
N GLN A 112 -4.22 -3.96 -4.45
CA GLN A 112 -3.35 -3.05 -3.71
C GLN A 112 -3.30 -1.62 -4.28
N GLY A 113 -3.63 -1.43 -5.56
CA GLY A 113 -3.51 -0.15 -6.26
C GLY A 113 -4.78 0.71 -6.30
N THR A 114 -5.96 0.12 -6.14
CA THR A 114 -7.23 0.87 -6.34
C THR A 114 -7.45 1.94 -5.27
N THR A 115 -7.30 1.60 -3.99
CA THR A 115 -7.51 2.55 -2.90
C THR A 115 -6.47 3.67 -2.86
N PRO A 116 -5.15 3.42 -3.06
CA PRO A 116 -4.20 4.54 -3.19
C PRO A 116 -4.43 5.38 -4.45
N LEU A 117 -4.87 4.79 -5.58
CA LEU A 117 -5.26 5.56 -6.77
C LEU A 117 -6.36 6.58 -6.45
N LEU A 118 -7.44 6.11 -5.81
CA LEU A 118 -8.56 6.98 -5.43
C LEU A 118 -8.11 8.06 -4.45
N ALA A 119 -7.26 7.72 -3.47
CA ALA A 119 -6.69 8.69 -2.55
C ALA A 119 -5.92 9.80 -3.28
N VAL A 120 -5.02 9.42 -4.20
CA VAL A 120 -4.19 10.35 -4.98
C VAL A 120 -5.04 11.23 -5.88
N VAL A 121 -5.92 10.63 -6.70
CA VAL A 121 -6.75 11.39 -7.66
C VAL A 121 -7.67 12.36 -6.94
N LEU A 122 -8.37 11.93 -5.90
CA LEU A 122 -9.26 12.81 -5.13
C LEU A 122 -8.49 13.88 -4.37
N GLY A 123 -7.28 13.58 -3.89
CA GLY A 123 -6.39 14.54 -3.26
C GLY A 123 -5.92 15.61 -4.23
N LEU A 124 -5.45 15.21 -5.42
CA LEU A 124 -5.03 16.16 -6.47
C LEU A 124 -6.19 17.07 -6.88
N LEU A 125 -7.35 16.49 -7.19
CA LEU A 125 -8.53 17.27 -7.58
C LEU A 125 -9.03 18.20 -6.45
N ALA A 126 -8.79 17.86 -5.18
CA ALA A 126 -9.14 18.72 -4.06
C ALA A 126 -8.19 19.93 -3.89
N LEU A 127 -6.97 19.85 -4.43
CA LEU A 127 -5.90 20.84 -4.24
C LEU A 127 -5.64 21.68 -5.49
N LEU A 128 -6.15 21.27 -6.66
CA LEU A 128 -6.08 22.09 -7.85
C LEU A 128 -6.91 23.37 -7.65
N PRO A 129 -6.34 24.56 -7.90
CA PRO A 129 -7.12 25.78 -7.94
C PRO A 129 -8.17 25.67 -9.06
N ALA A 130 -9.41 26.05 -8.75
CA ALA A 130 -10.51 26.13 -9.71
C ALA A 130 -10.25 27.22 -10.75
#